data_AF-A0A9P6H038-F1
#
_entry.id   AF-A0A9P6H038-F1
#
_cell.length_a   1.000
_cell.length_b   1.000
_cell.length_c   1.000
_cell.angle_alpha   90.00
_cell.angle_beta   90.00
_cell.angle_gamma   90.00
#
_symmetry.space_group_name_H-M   'P 1'
#
loop_
_entity.id
_entity.type
_entity.pdbx_description
1 polymer ?
#
loop_
_entity_poly.entity_id
_entity_poly.type
_entity_poly.pdbx_seq_one_letter_code
_entity_poly.pdbx_strand_id
1 'polypeptide(L)'
;MVLINKSIIKSCDESKQQFTVYLKTGVENIQFDSPLLIYGINLRPPCFYSPQRALKFIVTNTDNVDRIFVTSSESMGILFIDTDIDIYISQPVYDQILANYYSLLNLRLTYEDKETSCKDANVKIVDIGKANLEQLKKNVRFVTYNEVVELNKLSVVCKPSGIFIGGCSFLCNFDSKKLHISNKITNRRKFAIEHEQIEADYEININNAPNITDSIENFNKKMLNVKSKTLIVACDIPTTGVDIMFHLLYIFKKKSRPTLCVKYHKFLEYISNLSNHSDWVSQPMNIQSIIDNFDIIEDIKDLKHPSILLIDKNHLYGINLQNCDIITIGDEIKRPIKTHNDGQWTDNTGHEPYFDSVFLDSYILSDANYKMCHNTWYSVNVDCNNTTILLNDSLKDINENKIFLYGQINNTDKYSHTNINIEINTIDIDIVNYLLQKEQYFYHEQQYFFPKFRIKILQTEDGDYKIIKC
;
A
#
# COMPACT_ATOMS: atom_id res chain seq x y z
N MET A 1 -10.15 -28.13 -20.37
CA MET A 1 -11.21 -27.15 -20.07
C MET A 1 -11.20 -26.90 -18.58
N VAL A 2 -10.57 -25.81 -18.13
CA VAL A 2 -10.55 -25.43 -16.70
C VAL A 2 -11.92 -24.84 -16.41
N LEU A 3 -12.78 -25.62 -15.75
CA LEU A 3 -13.98 -25.08 -15.12
C LEU A 3 -13.47 -24.21 -13.96
N ILE A 4 -13.34 -22.89 -14.21
CA ILE A 4 -13.36 -21.90 -13.15
C ILE A 4 -14.80 -21.94 -12.62
N ASN A 5 -15.10 -22.92 -11.77
CA ASN A 5 -16.31 -22.88 -11.00
C ASN A 5 -16.15 -21.66 -10.09
N LYS A 6 -16.88 -20.58 -10.42
CA LYS A 6 -17.15 -19.46 -9.53
C LYS A 6 -17.94 -19.98 -8.31
N SER A 7 -17.34 -20.84 -7.50
CA SER A 7 -17.68 -20.91 -6.09
C SER A 7 -16.97 -19.72 -5.45
N ILE A 8 -17.51 -18.52 -5.70
CA ILE A 8 -17.29 -17.40 -4.79
C ILE A 8 -17.91 -17.87 -3.49
N ILE A 9 -17.07 -18.29 -2.53
CA ILE A 9 -17.53 -18.56 -1.18
C ILE A 9 -17.90 -17.18 -0.60
N LYS A 10 -19.17 -16.81 -0.76
CA LYS A 10 -19.76 -15.67 -0.05
C LYS A 10 -20.00 -16.13 1.38
N SER A 11 -19.08 -15.87 2.29
CA SER A 11 -19.37 -16.01 3.72
C SER A 11 -20.14 -14.76 4.19
N CYS A 12 -21.28 -14.99 4.84
CA CYS A 12 -22.17 -13.96 5.38
C CYS A 12 -21.47 -13.04 6.41
N ASP A 13 -21.06 -11.84 5.98
CA ASP A 13 -21.25 -10.57 6.69
C ASP A 13 -20.80 -9.42 5.79
N GLU A 14 -21.65 -8.41 5.58
CA GLU A 14 -21.44 -7.31 4.62
C GLU A 14 -20.33 -6.32 5.01
N SER A 15 -19.51 -6.59 6.03
CA SER A 15 -18.49 -5.63 6.50
C SER A 15 -17.04 -6.10 6.50
N LYS A 16 -16.73 -7.39 6.29
CA LYS A 16 -15.34 -7.90 6.13
C LYS A 16 -15.33 -9.22 5.34
N GLN A 17 -15.54 -9.17 4.02
CA GLN A 17 -15.41 -10.37 3.19
C GLN A 17 -13.93 -10.64 2.94
N GLN A 18 -13.40 -11.71 3.53
CA GLN A 18 -12.11 -12.25 3.13
C GLN A 18 -12.32 -13.19 1.96
N PHE A 19 -11.66 -12.90 0.84
CA PHE A 19 -11.67 -13.77 -0.31
C PHE A 19 -10.45 -14.68 -0.26
N THR A 20 -10.67 -15.97 -0.37
CA THR A 20 -9.62 -16.95 -0.66
C THR A 20 -9.86 -17.48 -2.06
N VAL A 21 -8.83 -17.48 -2.90
CA VAL A 21 -8.95 -17.95 -4.29
C VAL A 21 -8.35 -19.35 -4.38
N TYR A 22 -9.13 -20.27 -4.95
CA TYR A 22 -8.69 -21.63 -5.23
C TYR A 22 -8.58 -21.86 -6.74
N LEU A 23 -7.41 -22.32 -7.16
CA LEU A 23 -7.16 -22.77 -8.52
C LEU A 23 -7.08 -24.30 -8.54
N LYS A 24 -7.99 -24.94 -9.28
CA LYS A 24 -8.04 -26.39 -9.44
C LYS A 24 -7.56 -26.78 -10.83
N THR A 25 -6.46 -27.53 -10.89
CA THR A 25 -5.85 -27.98 -12.17
C THR A 25 -6.28 -29.41 -12.55
N GLY A 26 -7.15 -30.03 -11.76
CA GLY A 26 -7.57 -31.43 -11.88
C GLY A 26 -6.59 -32.43 -11.28
N VAL A 27 -5.34 -32.01 -11.07
CA VAL A 27 -4.30 -32.78 -10.36
C VAL A 27 -4.04 -32.19 -8.98
N GLU A 28 -4.09 -30.86 -8.86
CA GLU A 28 -3.77 -30.14 -7.64
C GLU A 28 -4.80 -29.04 -7.37
N ASN A 29 -4.99 -28.76 -6.08
CA ASN A 29 -5.77 -27.66 -5.52
C ASN A 29 -4.81 -26.64 -4.91
N ILE A 30 -4.67 -25.52 -5.59
CA ILE A 30 -3.77 -24.43 -5.19
C ILE A 30 -4.61 -23.34 -4.53
N GLN A 31 -4.20 -22.90 -3.35
CA GLN A 31 -4.82 -21.78 -2.65
C GLN A 31 -3.94 -20.53 -2.80
N PHE A 32 -4.56 -19.38 -3.06
CA PHE A 32 -3.91 -18.08 -3.00
C PHE A 32 -4.40 -17.34 -1.76
N ASP A 33 -3.42 -16.96 -0.93
CA ASP A 33 -3.58 -16.38 0.39
C ASP A 33 -4.33 -17.25 1.41
N SER A 34 -4.07 -17.05 2.69
CA SER A 34 -4.78 -17.70 3.80
C SER A 34 -5.06 -16.65 4.85
N PRO A 35 -6.10 -15.82 4.65
CA PRO A 35 -6.30 -14.65 5.47
C PRO A 35 -6.82 -15.04 6.86
N LEU A 36 -6.69 -14.12 7.82
CA LEU A 36 -7.00 -14.35 9.23
C LEU A 36 -7.91 -13.23 9.76
N LEU A 37 -8.98 -13.59 10.46
CA LEU A 37 -9.89 -12.64 11.11
C LEU A 37 -9.90 -12.84 12.62
N ILE A 38 -9.86 -11.75 13.37
CA ILE A 38 -10.08 -11.80 14.83
C ILE A 38 -11.51 -12.31 15.08
N TYR A 39 -11.63 -13.37 15.89
CA TYR A 39 -12.90 -13.93 16.32
C TYR A 39 -13.50 -13.11 17.47
N GLY A 40 -14.82 -13.01 17.50
CA GLY A 40 -15.58 -12.33 18.55
C GLY A 40 -16.09 -10.96 18.15
N ILE A 41 -16.87 -10.36 19.05
CA ILE A 41 -17.41 -9.00 18.93
C ILE A 41 -17.05 -8.20 20.18
N ASN A 42 -17.24 -6.88 20.15
CA ASN A 42 -17.02 -6.00 21.30
C ASN A 42 -15.58 -6.07 21.86
N LEU A 43 -14.59 -6.13 20.96
CA LEU A 43 -13.16 -6.11 21.27
C LEU A 43 -12.79 -4.85 22.07
N ARG A 44 -12.26 -5.05 23.28
CA ARG A 44 -11.95 -3.95 24.21
C ARG A 44 -10.81 -4.30 25.17
N PRO A 45 -10.22 -3.32 25.89
CA PRO A 45 -9.25 -3.61 26.93
C PRO A 45 -9.88 -4.42 28.07
N PRO A 46 -9.12 -5.31 28.73
CA PRO A 46 -9.63 -6.07 29.87
C PRO A 46 -9.93 -5.15 31.06
N CYS A 47 -10.92 -5.52 31.86
CA CYS A 47 -11.28 -4.86 33.11
C CYS A 47 -11.62 -5.90 34.19
N PHE A 48 -11.86 -5.44 35.42
CA PHE A 48 -12.19 -6.33 36.54
C PHE A 48 -13.38 -7.26 36.24
N TYR A 49 -14.40 -6.76 35.51
CA TYR A 49 -15.61 -7.52 35.14
C TYR A 49 -15.49 -8.29 33.83
N SER A 50 -14.41 -8.11 33.08
CA SER A 50 -14.18 -8.76 31.78
C SER A 50 -12.69 -9.02 31.64
N PRO A 51 -12.19 -10.12 32.22
CA PRO A 51 -10.77 -10.42 32.24
C PRO A 51 -10.23 -10.67 30.84
N GLN A 52 -8.91 -10.58 30.69
CA GLN A 52 -8.24 -10.87 29.43
C GLN A 52 -8.58 -12.28 28.93
N ARG A 53 -8.83 -12.40 27.63
CA ARG A 53 -9.05 -13.68 26.93
C ARG A 53 -7.92 -13.91 25.94
N ALA A 54 -7.57 -15.18 25.71
CA ALA A 54 -6.68 -15.54 24.60
C ALA A 54 -7.35 -15.17 23.28
N LEU A 55 -6.59 -14.58 22.36
CA LEU A 55 -7.13 -14.22 21.04
C LEU A 55 -7.45 -15.50 20.26
N LYS A 56 -8.65 -15.50 19.68
CA LYS A 56 -9.06 -16.50 18.72
C LYS A 56 -9.19 -15.88 17.35
N PHE A 57 -9.04 -16.70 16.32
CA PHE A 57 -9.15 -16.29 14.93
C PHE A 57 -10.03 -17.24 14.14
N ILE A 58 -10.67 -16.70 13.12
CA ILE A 58 -11.31 -17.46 12.06
C ILE A 58 -10.29 -17.57 10.93
N VAL A 59 -9.98 -18.80 10.52
CA VAL A 59 -9.06 -19.11 9.42
C VAL A 59 -9.71 -20.09 8.47
N THR A 60 -9.31 -20.06 7.20
CA THR A 60 -9.81 -20.98 6.18
C THR A 60 -9.29 -22.41 6.41
N ASN A 61 -10.13 -23.40 6.16
CA ASN A 61 -9.74 -24.81 6.24
C ASN A 61 -8.90 -25.21 5.01
N THR A 62 -7.86 -26.03 5.21
CA THR A 62 -6.87 -26.42 4.21
C THR A 62 -6.84 -27.92 3.91
N ASP A 63 -7.82 -28.69 4.39
CA ASP A 63 -7.85 -30.17 4.29
C ASP A 63 -7.75 -30.74 2.86
N ASN A 64 -8.00 -29.93 1.82
CA ASN A 64 -7.92 -30.34 0.41
C ASN A 64 -7.00 -29.43 -0.42
N VAL A 65 -6.03 -28.79 0.21
CA VAL A 65 -5.10 -27.85 -0.44
C VAL A 65 -3.73 -28.49 -0.52
N ASP A 66 -3.18 -28.55 -1.73
CA ASP A 66 -1.87 -29.14 -1.96
C ASP A 66 -0.75 -28.12 -1.79
N ARG A 67 -1.01 -26.85 -2.17
CA ARG A 67 -0.05 -25.75 -2.12
C ARG A 67 -0.71 -24.42 -1.85
N ILE A 68 0.02 -23.52 -1.19
CA ILE A 68 -0.40 -22.14 -0.93
C ILE A 68 0.60 -21.16 -1.54
N PHE A 69 0.11 -20.16 -2.26
CA PHE A 69 0.89 -19.00 -2.68
C PHE A 69 0.45 -17.76 -1.90
N VAL A 70 1.40 -17.10 -1.24
CA VAL A 70 1.14 -15.98 -0.34
C VAL A 70 1.54 -14.66 -0.99
N THR A 71 0.59 -13.75 -1.15
CA THR A 71 0.80 -12.44 -1.78
C THR A 71 1.22 -11.36 -0.77
N SER A 72 0.76 -11.48 0.47
CA SER A 72 0.84 -10.42 1.49
C SER A 72 0.92 -10.95 2.92
N SER A 73 1.31 -10.07 3.84
CA SER A 73 1.38 -10.37 5.27
C SER A 73 0.01 -10.54 5.93
N GLU A 74 -1.09 -10.26 5.21
CA GLU A 74 -2.46 -10.50 5.67
C GLU A 74 -2.81 -11.99 5.72
N SER A 75 -2.02 -12.84 5.03
CA SER A 75 -2.17 -14.29 4.97
C SER A 75 -1.68 -15.03 6.21
N MET A 76 -1.99 -14.51 7.41
CA MET A 76 -1.54 -15.08 8.67
C MET A 76 -2.20 -16.42 9.02
N GLY A 77 -3.25 -16.84 8.32
CA GLY A 77 -3.90 -18.14 8.48
C GLY A 77 -2.93 -19.31 8.27
N ILE A 78 -1.85 -19.11 7.50
CA ILE A 78 -0.79 -20.11 7.30
C ILE A 78 -0.11 -20.56 8.59
N LEU A 79 -0.15 -19.75 9.65
CA LEU A 79 0.42 -20.07 10.97
C LEU A 79 -0.29 -21.25 11.65
N PHE A 80 -1.52 -21.58 11.21
CA PHE A 80 -2.40 -22.56 11.84
C PHE A 80 -2.63 -23.80 10.96
N ILE A 81 -1.73 -24.01 9.99
CA ILE A 81 -1.73 -25.19 9.13
C ILE A 81 -0.86 -26.26 9.80
N ASP A 82 -1.47 -27.39 10.09
CA ASP A 82 -0.89 -28.54 10.75
C ASP A 82 -0.56 -29.69 9.78
N THR A 83 -0.92 -29.54 8.51
CA THR A 83 -0.61 -30.48 7.44
C THR A 83 0.70 -30.12 6.71
N ASP A 84 1.33 -31.12 6.10
CA ASP A 84 2.56 -30.96 5.31
C ASP A 84 2.18 -30.49 3.89
N ILE A 85 2.17 -29.18 3.68
CA ILE A 85 1.85 -28.55 2.40
C ILE A 85 2.93 -27.53 2.05
N ASP A 86 3.25 -27.36 0.78
CA ASP A 86 4.22 -26.33 0.39
C ASP A 86 3.57 -24.94 0.40
N ILE A 87 4.24 -23.98 1.04
CA ILE A 87 3.81 -22.59 1.16
C ILE A 87 4.83 -21.69 0.47
N TYR A 88 4.50 -21.18 -0.71
CA TYR A 88 5.35 -20.29 -1.51
C TYR A 88 5.12 -18.85 -1.08
N ILE A 89 6.17 -18.20 -0.57
CA ILE A 89 6.12 -16.88 0.05
C ILE A 89 7.46 -16.18 -0.15
N SER A 90 7.48 -14.85 -0.25
CA SER A 90 8.74 -14.11 -0.22
C SER A 90 9.30 -14.01 1.20
N GLN A 91 10.62 -13.94 1.33
CA GLN A 91 11.27 -13.80 2.64
C GLN A 91 10.73 -12.58 3.45
N PRO A 92 10.60 -11.37 2.87
CA PRO A 92 10.12 -10.22 3.64
C PRO A 92 8.66 -10.40 4.10
N VAL A 93 7.80 -11.05 3.31
CA VAL A 93 6.40 -11.28 3.71
C VAL A 93 6.32 -12.31 4.83
N TYR A 94 7.16 -13.34 4.81
CA TYR A 94 7.29 -14.27 5.94
C TYR A 94 7.70 -13.55 7.23
N ASP A 95 8.72 -12.69 7.16
CA ASP A 95 9.20 -11.93 8.32
C ASP A 95 8.14 -10.95 8.84
N GLN A 96 7.37 -10.32 7.95
CA GLN A 96 6.22 -9.48 8.30
C GLN A 96 5.10 -10.27 8.99
N ILE A 97 4.78 -11.49 8.52
CA ILE A 97 3.79 -12.38 9.17
C ILE A 97 4.24 -12.73 10.60
N LEU A 98 5.52 -13.07 10.78
CA LEU A 98 6.06 -13.35 12.10
C LEU A 98 6.02 -12.12 13.02
N ALA A 99 6.39 -10.94 12.52
CA ALA A 99 6.32 -9.70 13.27
C ALA A 99 4.87 -9.41 13.72
N ASN A 100 3.90 -9.55 12.80
CA ASN A 100 2.48 -9.40 13.11
C ASN A 100 2.00 -10.44 14.12
N TYR A 101 2.43 -11.69 14.02
CA TYR A 101 2.10 -12.73 15.00
C TYR A 101 2.57 -12.35 16.41
N TYR A 102 3.82 -11.93 16.57
CA TYR A 102 4.34 -11.50 17.88
C TYR A 102 3.68 -10.22 18.40
N SER A 103 3.30 -9.29 17.50
CA SER A 103 2.49 -8.12 17.86
C SER A 103 1.12 -8.54 18.42
N LEU A 104 0.43 -9.47 17.74
CA LEU A 104 -0.88 -9.98 18.15
C LEU A 104 -0.82 -10.78 19.46
N LEU A 105 0.24 -11.56 19.70
CA LEU A 105 0.42 -12.31 20.95
C LEU A 105 0.43 -11.41 22.20
N ASN A 106 0.91 -10.17 22.06
CA ASN A 106 1.01 -9.22 23.15
C ASN A 106 -0.27 -8.39 23.37
N LEU A 107 -1.27 -8.53 22.49
CA LEU A 107 -2.53 -7.82 22.64
C LEU A 107 -3.32 -8.37 23.83
N ARG A 108 -3.63 -7.47 24.75
CA ARG A 108 -4.47 -7.77 25.92
C ARG A 108 -5.88 -7.27 25.64
N LEU A 109 -6.74 -8.17 25.20
CA LEU A 109 -8.14 -7.87 24.89
C LEU A 109 -9.08 -8.79 25.66
N THR A 110 -10.30 -8.30 25.83
CA THR A 110 -11.49 -9.12 26.11
C THR A 110 -12.49 -8.88 24.98
N TYR A 111 -13.32 -9.86 24.72
CA TYR A 111 -14.35 -9.83 23.68
C TYR A 111 -15.46 -10.81 24.04
N GLU A 112 -16.61 -10.64 23.40
CA GLU A 112 -17.74 -11.57 23.51
C GLU A 112 -17.68 -12.57 22.37
N ASP A 113 -18.05 -13.82 22.65
CA ASP A 113 -18.14 -14.82 21.60
C ASP A 113 -19.22 -14.35 20.62
N LYS A 114 -18.84 -14.22 19.35
CA LYS A 114 -19.81 -13.95 18.30
C LYS A 114 -20.71 -15.18 18.26
N GLU A 115 -22.03 -15.01 18.34
CA GLU A 115 -23.02 -16.06 18.04
C GLU A 115 -22.88 -16.41 16.55
N THR A 116 -21.79 -17.10 16.21
CA THR A 116 -21.48 -17.44 14.84
C THR A 116 -22.40 -18.56 14.45
N SER A 117 -23.34 -18.25 13.56
CA SER A 117 -23.97 -19.20 12.65
C SER A 117 -22.98 -19.79 11.63
N CYS A 118 -21.67 -19.83 11.94
CA CYS A 118 -20.62 -20.45 11.13
C CYS A 118 -20.83 -21.96 11.09
N LYS A 119 -21.87 -22.37 10.37
CA LYS A 119 -22.10 -23.70 9.81
C LYS A 119 -21.29 -23.89 8.52
N ASP A 120 -20.49 -22.91 8.14
CA ASP A 120 -19.63 -23.02 6.97
C ASP A 120 -18.48 -23.97 7.29
N ALA A 121 -18.51 -25.15 6.66
CA ALA A 121 -17.53 -26.21 6.85
C ALA A 121 -16.11 -25.79 6.41
N ASN A 122 -15.96 -24.64 5.74
CA ASN A 122 -14.70 -24.18 5.17
C ASN A 122 -13.89 -23.26 6.10
N VAL A 123 -14.34 -22.98 7.32
CA VAL A 123 -13.60 -22.15 8.28
C VAL A 123 -13.44 -22.87 9.62
N LYS A 124 -12.32 -22.62 10.30
CA LYS A 124 -12.05 -23.12 11.65
C LYS A 124 -11.72 -21.96 12.59
N ILE A 125 -12.14 -22.09 13.85
CA ILE A 125 -11.76 -21.15 14.92
C ILE A 125 -10.53 -21.71 15.63
N VAL A 126 -9.46 -20.93 15.65
CA VAL A 126 -8.16 -21.31 16.24
C VAL A 126 -7.76 -20.31 17.32
N ASP A 127 -7.02 -20.78 18.32
CA ASP A 127 -6.43 -19.93 19.35
C ASP A 127 -5.04 -19.48 18.90
N ILE A 128 -4.65 -18.22 19.15
CA ILE A 128 -3.34 -17.69 18.80
C ILE A 128 -2.17 -18.55 19.31
N GLY A 129 -2.34 -19.17 20.48
CA GLY A 129 -1.34 -20.05 21.09
C GLY A 129 -1.17 -21.39 20.38
N LYS A 130 -2.04 -21.73 19.41
CA LYS A 130 -1.94 -22.95 18.59
C LYS A 130 -1.17 -22.76 17.29
N ALA A 131 -0.62 -21.57 17.02
CA ALA A 131 0.24 -21.37 15.86
C ALA A 131 1.46 -22.31 15.94
N ASN A 132 1.75 -23.00 14.83
CA ASN A 132 2.84 -23.98 14.77
C ASN A 132 3.98 -23.44 13.89
N LEU A 133 4.89 -22.66 14.51
CA LEU A 133 5.98 -22.00 13.80
C LEU A 133 7.00 -22.99 13.18
N GLU A 134 7.21 -24.14 13.82
CA GLU A 134 8.11 -25.18 13.30
C GLU A 134 7.52 -25.85 12.05
N GLN A 135 6.23 -26.17 12.08
CA GLN A 135 5.54 -26.70 10.90
C GLN A 135 5.51 -25.65 9.77
N LEU A 136 5.21 -24.39 10.10
CA LEU A 136 5.27 -23.31 9.12
C LEU A 136 6.66 -23.24 8.47
N LYS A 137 7.73 -23.24 9.26
CA LYS A 137 9.12 -23.20 8.77
C LYS A 137 9.45 -24.39 7.86
N LYS A 138 8.93 -25.58 8.17
CA LYS A 138 9.08 -26.79 7.32
C LYS A 138 8.34 -26.64 5.98
N ASN A 139 7.14 -26.07 6.02
CA ASN A 139 6.25 -25.93 4.87
C ASN A 139 6.67 -24.81 3.91
N VAL A 140 7.35 -23.78 4.42
CA VAL A 140 7.72 -22.61 3.63
C VAL A 140 8.76 -22.93 2.55
N ARG A 141 8.52 -22.38 1.36
CA ARG A 141 9.42 -22.31 0.21
C ARG A 141 9.57 -20.84 -0.15
N PHE A 142 10.77 -20.31 0.03
CA PHE A 142 11.03 -18.92 -0.31
C PHE A 142 11.13 -18.75 -1.82
N VAL A 143 10.34 -17.82 -2.35
CA VAL A 143 10.39 -17.41 -3.76
C VAL A 143 10.93 -15.98 -3.88
N THR A 144 11.60 -15.71 -4.99
CA THR A 144 12.10 -14.39 -5.39
C THR A 144 11.28 -13.81 -6.54
N TYR A 145 11.41 -12.51 -6.81
CA TYR A 145 10.72 -11.90 -7.96
C TYR A 145 11.22 -12.50 -9.28
N ASN A 146 10.27 -12.76 -10.18
CA ASN A 146 10.44 -13.44 -11.46
C ASN A 146 10.88 -14.91 -11.37
N GLU A 147 10.93 -15.49 -10.18
CA GLU A 147 11.13 -16.92 -10.01
C GLU A 147 9.94 -17.69 -10.58
N VAL A 148 10.24 -18.77 -11.30
CA VAL A 148 9.26 -19.65 -11.93
C VAL A 148 9.16 -20.93 -11.10
N VAL A 149 7.98 -21.15 -10.52
CA VAL A 149 7.66 -22.38 -9.81
C VAL A 149 6.95 -23.30 -10.80
N GLU A 150 7.66 -24.34 -11.26
CA GLU A 150 7.14 -25.32 -12.21
C GLU A 150 6.28 -26.38 -11.52
N LEU A 151 5.00 -26.43 -11.88
CA LEU A 151 4.04 -27.44 -11.44
C LEU A 151 3.54 -28.20 -12.68
N ASN A 152 3.20 -29.48 -12.54
CA ASN A 152 2.83 -30.40 -13.63
C ASN A 152 2.43 -29.79 -15.00
N LYS A 153 1.30 -29.07 -15.08
CA LYS A 153 0.79 -28.41 -16.30
C LYS A 153 0.62 -26.89 -16.14
N LEU A 154 1.35 -26.30 -15.21
CA LEU A 154 1.18 -24.93 -14.75
C LEU A 154 2.52 -24.41 -14.24
N SER A 155 2.99 -23.27 -14.74
CA SER A 155 4.05 -22.54 -14.05
C SER A 155 3.46 -21.33 -13.32
N VAL A 156 3.98 -21.04 -12.13
CA VAL A 156 3.58 -19.86 -11.35
C VAL A 156 4.79 -18.95 -11.25
N VAL A 157 4.67 -17.73 -11.79
CA VAL A 157 5.74 -16.73 -11.74
C VAL A 157 5.41 -15.70 -10.68
N CYS A 158 6.35 -15.52 -9.75
CA CYS A 158 6.25 -14.49 -8.72
C CYS A 158 6.55 -13.11 -9.33
N LYS A 159 5.69 -12.12 -9.10
CA LYS A 159 5.83 -10.74 -9.63
C LYS A 159 5.73 -9.73 -8.51
N PRO A 160 6.46 -8.60 -8.55
CA PRO A 160 6.31 -7.56 -7.54
C PRO A 160 4.90 -6.99 -7.55
N SER A 161 4.34 -6.71 -6.36
CA SER A 161 3.06 -6.02 -6.25
C SER A 161 3.19 -4.50 -6.16
N GLY A 162 4.37 -3.98 -5.83
CA GLY A 162 4.63 -2.56 -5.64
C GLY A 162 4.05 -1.95 -4.36
N ILE A 163 3.26 -2.68 -3.56
CA ILE A 163 2.55 -2.07 -2.41
C ILE A 163 3.45 -1.92 -1.19
N PHE A 164 4.19 -2.97 -0.83
CA PHE A 164 5.12 -3.00 0.31
C PHE A 164 6.26 -4.00 0.00
N ILE A 165 7.32 -3.93 0.79
CA ILE A 165 8.55 -4.71 0.58
C ILE A 165 8.22 -6.21 0.60
N GLY A 166 8.59 -6.93 -0.46
CA GLY A 166 8.30 -8.36 -0.60
C GLY A 166 6.89 -8.69 -1.05
N GLY A 167 5.97 -7.71 -1.16
CA GLY A 167 4.62 -7.93 -1.66
C GLY A 167 4.65 -8.52 -3.07
N CYS A 168 3.81 -9.54 -3.30
CA CYS A 168 3.82 -10.32 -4.53
C CYS A 168 2.44 -10.34 -5.21
N SER A 169 2.46 -10.56 -6.52
CA SER A 169 1.35 -11.09 -7.30
C SER A 169 1.85 -12.29 -8.10
N PHE A 170 0.95 -13.14 -8.59
CA PHE A 170 1.32 -14.40 -9.23
C PHE A 170 0.76 -14.49 -10.64
N LEU A 171 1.63 -14.74 -11.62
CA LEU A 171 1.25 -15.01 -12.99
C LEU A 171 1.29 -16.52 -13.23
N CYS A 172 0.11 -17.13 -13.30
CA CYS A 172 -0.09 -18.54 -13.60
C CYS A 172 -0.11 -18.74 -15.12
N ASN A 173 0.87 -19.46 -15.68
CA ASN A 173 0.90 -19.83 -17.09
C ASN A 173 0.45 -21.29 -17.27
N PHE A 174 -0.60 -21.46 -18.05
CA PHE A 174 -1.05 -22.74 -18.61
C PHE A 174 -0.60 -22.81 -20.08
N ASP A 175 -0.60 -24.01 -20.67
CA ASP A 175 -0.13 -24.28 -22.05
C ASP A 175 -0.51 -23.22 -23.12
N SER A 176 -1.68 -22.58 -22.99
CA SER A 176 -2.11 -21.51 -23.91
C SER A 176 -2.78 -20.31 -23.23
N LYS A 177 -2.75 -20.22 -21.90
CA LYS A 177 -3.48 -19.18 -21.14
C LYS A 177 -2.66 -18.65 -19.97
N LYS A 178 -2.82 -17.36 -19.70
CA LYS A 178 -2.20 -16.66 -18.57
C LYS A 178 -3.27 -16.12 -17.62
N LEU A 179 -3.14 -16.44 -16.34
CA LEU A 179 -4.01 -15.94 -15.27
C LEU A 179 -3.16 -15.16 -14.28
N HIS A 180 -3.44 -13.88 -14.11
CA HIS A 180 -2.80 -13.05 -13.09
C HIS A 180 -3.67 -13.00 -11.84
N ILE A 181 -3.08 -13.35 -10.70
CA ILE A 181 -3.74 -13.30 -9.40
C ILE A 181 -2.99 -12.28 -8.53
N SER A 182 -3.71 -11.28 -8.06
CA SER A 182 -3.20 -10.18 -7.27
C SER A 182 -4.08 -9.95 -6.04
N ASN A 183 -3.53 -9.35 -4.98
CA ASN A 183 -4.29 -8.96 -3.80
C ASN A 183 -4.37 -7.43 -3.71
N LYS A 184 -3.22 -6.76 -3.63
CA LYS A 184 -3.11 -5.31 -3.76
C LYS A 184 -1.94 -5.06 -4.71
N ILE A 185 -2.11 -4.20 -5.71
CA ILE A 185 -1.05 -3.83 -6.65
C ILE A 185 -0.98 -2.32 -6.84
N THR A 186 0.22 -1.80 -7.03
CA THR A 186 0.43 -0.42 -7.42
C THR A 186 1.66 -0.30 -8.32
N ASN A 187 1.50 0.43 -9.40
CA ASN A 187 2.59 0.79 -10.31
C ASN A 187 3.27 2.11 -9.90
N ARG A 188 2.97 2.61 -8.69
CA ARG A 188 3.51 3.86 -8.19
C ARG A 188 4.86 3.63 -7.52
N ARG A 189 5.71 4.65 -7.62
CA ARG A 189 7.00 4.68 -6.96
C ARG A 189 6.82 4.65 -5.44
N LYS A 190 7.20 3.54 -4.82
CA LYS A 190 7.32 3.37 -3.36
C LYS A 190 8.73 2.86 -3.04
N PHE A 191 9.02 2.60 -1.76
CA PHE A 191 10.26 1.91 -1.38
C PHE A 191 10.31 0.48 -1.92
N ALA A 192 9.16 -0.19 -2.05
CA ALA A 192 9.06 -1.48 -2.70
C ALA A 192 9.36 -1.38 -4.21
N ILE A 193 9.82 -2.49 -4.80
CA ILE A 193 9.95 -2.62 -6.26
C ILE A 193 8.58 -2.48 -6.92
N GLU A 194 8.48 -1.59 -7.90
CA GLU A 194 7.24 -1.21 -8.59
C GLU A 194 6.58 -2.42 -9.29
N HIS A 195 5.25 -2.40 -9.37
CA HIS A 195 4.52 -3.34 -10.20
C HIS A 195 4.63 -2.97 -11.68
N GLU A 196 5.17 -3.87 -12.49
CA GLU A 196 5.17 -3.74 -13.94
C GLU A 196 3.82 -4.17 -14.52
N GLN A 197 3.46 -3.62 -15.68
CA GLN A 197 2.27 -4.06 -16.40
C GLN A 197 2.43 -5.53 -16.83
N ILE A 198 1.46 -6.37 -16.45
CA ILE A 198 1.45 -7.80 -16.79
C ILE A 198 0.41 -8.07 -17.87
N GLU A 199 0.84 -8.72 -18.95
CA GLU A 199 -0.07 -9.24 -19.96
C GLU A 199 -0.63 -10.61 -19.54
N ALA A 200 -1.93 -10.66 -19.26
CA ALA A 200 -2.65 -11.88 -18.91
C ALA A 200 -3.99 -12.00 -19.66
N ASP A 201 -4.43 -13.22 -19.93
CA ASP A 201 -5.77 -13.48 -20.50
C ASP A 201 -6.88 -13.21 -19.48
N TYR A 202 -6.57 -13.40 -18.19
CA TYR A 202 -7.50 -13.28 -17.08
C TYR A 202 -6.81 -12.62 -15.89
N GLU A 203 -7.55 -11.83 -15.14
CA GLU A 203 -7.08 -11.17 -13.92
C GLU A 203 -8.05 -11.42 -12.76
N ILE A 204 -7.51 -11.76 -11.59
CA ILE A 204 -8.24 -11.91 -10.34
C ILE A 204 -7.58 -11.03 -9.30
N ASN A 205 -8.30 -10.00 -8.85
CA ASN A 205 -7.91 -9.20 -7.69
C ASN A 205 -8.69 -9.69 -6.45
N ILE A 206 -7.96 -10.23 -5.47
CA ILE A 206 -8.48 -10.81 -4.22
C ILE A 206 -9.07 -9.71 -3.32
N ASN A 207 -8.46 -8.52 -3.29
CA ASN A 207 -8.94 -7.38 -2.50
C ASN A 207 -9.23 -6.19 -3.44
N ASN A 208 -10.42 -6.19 -4.01
CA ASN A 208 -10.93 -5.01 -4.72
C ASN A 208 -11.50 -4.00 -3.71
N ALA A 209 -10.65 -3.46 -2.83
CA ALA A 209 -11.05 -2.35 -1.97
C ALA A 209 -11.28 -1.11 -2.85
N PRO A 210 -12.39 -0.36 -2.64
CA PRO A 210 -12.58 0.90 -3.35
C PRO A 210 -11.40 1.83 -3.03
N ASN A 211 -10.87 2.49 -4.06
CA ASN A 211 -9.85 3.52 -3.88
C ASN A 211 -10.41 4.62 -2.98
N ILE A 212 -10.01 4.62 -1.71
CA ILE A 212 -10.33 5.71 -0.80
C ILE A 212 -9.48 6.91 -1.25
N THR A 213 -10.17 7.99 -1.61
CA THR A 213 -9.64 9.15 -2.33
C THR A 213 -9.01 10.20 -1.43
N ASP A 214 -8.82 9.92 -0.15
CA ASP A 214 -8.35 10.93 0.80
C ASP A 214 -6.88 11.27 0.51
N SER A 215 -6.63 12.51 0.14
CA SER A 215 -5.39 12.87 -0.52
C SER A 215 -4.20 13.02 0.44
N ILE A 216 -3.00 12.82 -0.07
CA ILE A 216 -1.72 12.93 0.65
C ILE A 216 -1.57 14.34 1.20
N GLU A 217 -2.13 15.33 0.51
CA GLU A 217 -2.20 16.71 0.96
C GLU A 217 -3.05 16.84 2.23
N ASN A 218 -4.18 16.13 2.33
CA ASN A 218 -5.00 16.10 3.54
C ASN A 218 -4.23 15.44 4.69
N PHE A 219 -3.56 14.32 4.44
CA PHE A 219 -2.67 13.69 5.43
C PHE A 219 -1.58 14.67 5.90
N ASN A 220 -0.87 15.32 4.97
CA ASN A 220 0.19 16.28 5.26
C ASN A 220 -0.33 17.47 6.07
N LYS A 221 -1.50 18.02 5.72
CA LYS A 221 -2.14 19.10 6.48
C LYS A 221 -2.42 18.67 7.91
N LYS A 222 -2.94 17.45 8.13
CA LYS A 222 -3.19 16.92 9.49
C LYS A 222 -1.89 16.79 10.27
N MET A 223 -0.85 16.20 9.69
CA MET A 223 0.48 16.06 10.33
C MET A 223 1.08 17.42 10.71
N LEU A 224 1.03 18.41 9.80
CA LEU A 224 1.61 19.73 10.04
C LEU A 224 0.83 20.60 11.04
N ASN A 225 -0.44 20.25 11.31
CA ASN A 225 -1.31 20.99 12.22
C ASN A 225 -1.29 20.45 13.67
N VAL A 226 -0.46 19.45 13.98
CA VAL A 226 -0.29 18.93 15.34
C VAL A 226 0.42 19.98 16.21
N LYS A 227 -0.34 20.74 17.00
CA LYS A 227 0.18 21.86 17.81
C LYS A 227 0.28 21.57 19.31
N SER A 228 -0.74 20.95 19.90
CA SER A 228 -0.83 20.79 21.37
C SER A 228 -1.25 19.39 21.84
N LYS A 229 -1.75 18.55 20.94
CA LYS A 229 -2.20 17.18 21.23
C LYS A 229 -1.27 16.15 20.61
N THR A 230 -1.48 14.90 21.01
CA THR A 230 -0.94 13.75 20.29
C THR A 230 -1.87 13.38 19.14
N LEU A 231 -1.27 13.15 17.97
CA LEU A 231 -1.93 12.53 16.83
C LEU A 231 -1.48 11.06 16.74
N ILE A 232 -2.42 10.13 16.79
CA ILE A 232 -2.17 8.70 16.63
C ILE A 232 -2.40 8.32 15.17
N VAL A 233 -1.40 7.73 14.54
CA VAL A 233 -1.48 7.14 13.20
C VAL A 233 -1.48 5.62 13.34
N ALA A 234 -2.65 5.03 13.19
CA ALA A 234 -2.85 3.60 13.25
C ALA A 234 -2.67 2.98 11.87
N CYS A 235 -1.70 2.08 11.71
CA CYS A 235 -1.39 1.47 10.42
C CYS A 235 -0.89 0.04 10.61
N ASP A 236 -0.70 -0.70 9.52
CA ASP A 236 0.04 -1.97 9.55
C ASP A 236 1.54 -1.65 9.49
N ILE A 237 2.20 -1.72 10.65
CA ILE A 237 3.58 -1.23 10.81
C ILE A 237 4.54 -1.97 9.87
N PRO A 238 4.50 -3.31 9.76
CA PRO A 238 5.43 -4.03 8.89
C PRO A 238 5.26 -3.80 7.39
N THR A 239 4.16 -3.18 6.95
CA THR A 239 3.90 -2.88 5.54
C THR A 239 3.91 -1.36 5.31
N THR A 240 2.75 -0.73 5.42
CA THR A 240 2.53 0.70 5.17
C THR A 240 3.20 1.61 6.21
N GLY A 241 3.45 1.12 7.42
CA GLY A 241 4.13 1.87 8.48
C GLY A 241 5.50 2.41 8.07
N VAL A 242 6.28 1.60 7.35
CA VAL A 242 7.62 1.98 6.88
C VAL A 242 7.58 3.17 5.93
N ASP A 243 6.67 3.13 4.96
CA ASP A 243 6.45 4.24 4.02
C ASP A 243 6.00 5.50 4.75
N ILE A 244 5.07 5.37 5.72
CA ILE A 244 4.61 6.50 6.55
C ILE A 244 5.78 7.11 7.31
N MET A 245 6.64 6.30 7.94
CA MET A 245 7.77 6.81 8.72
C MET A 245 8.71 7.64 7.87
N PHE A 246 9.13 7.15 6.71
CA PHE A 246 9.97 7.90 5.79
C PHE A 246 9.27 9.17 5.27
N HIS A 247 7.97 9.10 4.98
CA HIS A 247 7.20 10.26 4.56
C HIS A 247 7.15 11.34 5.64
N LEU A 248 6.97 10.97 6.92
CA LEU A 248 7.03 11.92 8.04
C LEU A 248 8.41 12.56 8.18
N LEU A 249 9.50 11.80 8.02
CA LEU A 249 10.85 12.36 8.01
C LEU A 249 11.03 13.40 6.89
N TYR A 250 10.41 13.16 5.73
CA TYR A 250 10.40 14.11 4.62
C TYR A 250 9.61 15.39 4.96
N ILE A 251 8.37 15.26 5.47
CA ILE A 251 7.52 16.41 5.86
C ILE A 251 8.22 17.31 6.87
N PHE A 252 8.87 16.73 7.88
CA PHE A 252 9.42 17.48 9.01
C PHE A 252 10.89 17.88 8.88
N LYS A 253 11.53 17.64 7.72
CA LYS A 253 12.97 17.89 7.48
C LYS A 253 13.44 19.33 7.76
N LYS A 254 12.53 20.33 7.88
CA LYS A 254 12.86 21.77 7.96
C LYS A 254 12.05 22.59 8.99
N LYS A 255 11.30 21.98 9.93
CA LYS A 255 10.44 22.71 10.89
C LYS A 255 10.64 22.26 12.33
N SER A 256 10.22 23.08 13.30
CA SER A 256 10.01 22.67 14.69
C SER A 256 9.07 21.46 14.69
N ARG A 257 9.62 20.28 14.97
CA ARG A 257 8.93 19.00 14.80
C ARG A 257 8.18 18.61 16.07
N PRO A 258 6.93 18.08 15.97
CA PRO A 258 6.41 17.25 17.05
C PRO A 258 7.34 16.06 17.24
N THR A 259 7.33 15.48 18.45
CA THR A 259 8.10 14.25 18.68
C THR A 259 7.49 13.13 17.85
N LEU A 260 8.28 12.49 17.00
CA LEU A 260 7.83 11.31 16.25
C LEU A 260 8.05 10.09 17.13
N CYS A 261 7.00 9.33 17.38
CA CYS A 261 7.05 8.15 18.24
C CYS A 261 6.55 6.92 17.48
N VAL A 262 7.07 5.75 17.83
CA VAL A 262 6.56 4.47 17.34
C VAL A 262 6.35 3.52 18.51
N LYS A 263 5.20 2.86 18.52
CA LYS A 263 4.90 1.76 19.44
C LYS A 263 4.65 0.50 18.64
N TYR A 264 5.64 -0.38 18.64
CA TYR A 264 5.54 -1.70 18.01
C TYR A 264 6.42 -2.69 18.75
N HIS A 265 5.91 -3.90 18.99
CA HIS A 265 6.66 -4.92 19.72
C HIS A 265 7.92 -5.30 18.93
N LYS A 266 9.09 -5.28 19.59
CA LYS A 266 10.39 -5.58 18.96
C LYS A 266 10.68 -4.73 17.70
N PHE A 267 10.25 -3.46 17.70
CA PHE A 267 10.44 -2.55 16.57
C PHE A 267 11.89 -2.48 16.07
N LEU A 268 12.87 -2.38 16.97
CA LEU A 268 14.30 -2.33 16.60
C LEU A 268 14.76 -3.59 15.86
N GLU A 269 14.31 -4.76 16.30
CA GLU A 269 14.64 -6.04 15.65
C GLU A 269 14.04 -6.07 14.24
N TYR A 270 12.76 -5.73 14.11
CA TYR A 270 12.07 -5.66 12.82
C TYR A 270 12.73 -4.66 11.86
N ILE A 271 12.94 -3.41 12.28
CA ILE A 271 13.49 -2.39 11.39
C ILE A 271 14.94 -2.69 11.02
N SER A 272 15.73 -3.29 11.92
CA SER A 272 17.10 -3.72 11.58
C SER A 272 17.09 -4.84 10.55
N ASN A 273 16.16 -5.79 10.65
CA ASN A 273 16.03 -6.90 9.71
C ASN A 273 15.62 -6.44 8.30
N LEU A 274 14.87 -5.34 8.16
CA LEU A 274 14.55 -4.77 6.85
C LEU A 274 15.79 -4.41 6.02
N SER A 275 16.93 -4.11 6.66
CA SER A 275 18.19 -3.86 5.93
C SER A 275 18.70 -5.08 5.18
N ASN A 276 18.30 -6.29 5.58
CA ASN A 276 18.63 -7.54 4.90
C ASN A 276 17.77 -7.80 3.66
N HIS A 277 16.81 -6.92 3.35
CA HIS A 277 15.91 -7.05 2.20
C HIS A 277 16.22 -6.04 1.09
N SER A 278 17.50 -5.69 0.88
CA SER A 278 17.94 -4.75 -0.16
C SER A 278 17.47 -5.14 -1.56
N ASP A 279 17.32 -6.42 -1.84
CA ASP A 279 16.91 -6.94 -3.16
C ASP A 279 15.41 -6.78 -3.43
N TRP A 280 14.66 -6.34 -2.43
CA TRP A 280 13.20 -6.20 -2.46
C TRP A 280 12.75 -4.73 -2.52
N VAL A 281 13.70 -3.80 -2.57
CA VAL A 281 13.44 -2.35 -2.59
C VAL A 281 13.92 -1.69 -3.87
N SER A 282 13.19 -0.67 -4.31
CA SER A 282 13.53 0.14 -5.49
C SER A 282 14.69 1.10 -5.23
N GLN A 283 14.91 1.47 -3.97
CA GLN A 283 15.92 2.43 -3.54
C GLN A 283 16.54 2.01 -2.20
N PRO A 284 17.85 2.26 -1.98
CA PRO A 284 18.48 2.01 -0.69
C PRO A 284 17.76 2.76 0.44
N MET A 285 17.33 2.02 1.46
CA MET A 285 16.69 2.60 2.64
C MET A 285 17.72 2.96 3.70
N ASN A 286 17.77 4.23 4.11
CA ASN A 286 18.56 4.63 5.27
C ASN A 286 17.76 4.42 6.56
N ILE A 287 17.74 3.18 7.04
CA ILE A 287 17.00 2.80 8.25
C ILE A 287 17.48 3.54 9.50
N GLN A 288 18.76 3.91 9.55
CA GLN A 288 19.30 4.71 10.65
C GLN A 288 18.56 6.04 10.80
N SER A 289 18.06 6.61 9.69
CA SER A 289 17.23 7.83 9.74
C SER A 289 15.92 7.62 10.50
N ILE A 290 15.33 6.43 10.47
CA ILE A 290 14.14 6.13 11.29
C ILE A 290 14.56 6.02 12.75
N ILE A 291 15.60 5.23 13.04
CA ILE A 291 16.08 4.97 14.40
C ILE A 291 16.48 6.27 15.12
N ASP A 292 17.16 7.19 14.42
CA ASP A 292 17.65 8.44 15.00
C ASP A 292 16.56 9.49 15.24
N ASN A 293 15.39 9.34 14.60
CA ASN A 293 14.36 10.38 14.57
C ASN A 293 13.02 9.94 15.19
N PHE A 294 12.84 8.66 15.51
CA PHE A 294 11.65 8.13 16.17
C PHE A 294 11.97 7.66 17.60
N ASP A 295 11.24 8.21 18.57
CA ASP A 295 11.24 7.71 19.94
C ASP A 295 10.44 6.40 19.98
N ILE A 296 11.08 5.31 20.44
CA ILE A 296 10.43 4.01 20.59
C ILE A 296 9.83 3.95 21.98
N ILE A 297 8.51 3.78 22.08
CA ILE A 297 7.80 3.80 23.35
C ILE A 297 7.15 2.45 23.66
N GLU A 298 7.14 2.08 24.94
CA GLU A 298 6.46 0.88 25.44
C GLU A 298 5.08 1.22 26.00
N ASP A 299 4.95 2.31 26.76
CA ASP A 299 3.68 2.84 27.28
C ASP A 299 3.32 4.16 26.58
N ILE A 300 2.04 4.32 26.24
CA ILE A 300 1.49 5.54 25.65
C ILE A 300 1.54 6.69 26.66
N LYS A 301 1.58 6.39 27.96
CA LYS A 301 1.74 7.39 29.02
C LYS A 301 3.07 8.13 28.96
N ASP A 302 4.08 7.56 28.29
CA ASP A 302 5.41 8.16 28.16
C ASP A 302 5.48 9.20 27.02
N LEU A 303 4.38 9.39 26.28
CA LEU A 303 4.31 10.35 25.20
C LEU A 303 4.50 11.79 25.68
N LYS A 304 5.46 12.47 25.08
CA LYS A 304 5.61 13.93 25.18
C LYS A 304 4.60 14.61 24.26
N HIS A 305 4.09 15.77 24.65
CA HIS A 305 3.20 16.58 23.82
C HIS A 305 3.93 17.82 23.27
N PRO A 306 3.72 18.21 21.99
CA PRO A 306 2.98 17.48 20.95
C PRO A 306 3.78 16.32 20.36
N SER A 307 3.08 15.24 19.97
CA SER A 307 3.69 14.05 19.35
C SER A 307 2.83 13.47 18.23
N ILE A 308 3.47 12.77 17.31
CA ILE A 308 2.83 11.89 16.34
C ILE A 308 3.24 10.47 16.70
N LEU A 309 2.28 9.64 17.11
CA LEU A 309 2.51 8.25 17.47
C LEU A 309 2.05 7.32 16.35
N LEU A 310 2.98 6.55 15.77
CA LEU A 310 2.64 5.41 14.93
C LEU A 310 2.42 4.17 15.80
N ILE A 311 1.32 3.48 15.55
CA ILE A 311 1.01 2.23 16.25
C ILE A 311 0.35 1.24 15.30
N ASP A 312 0.55 -0.04 15.57
CA ASP A 312 -0.18 -1.10 14.88
C ASP A 312 -1.70 -0.94 15.09
N LYS A 313 -2.45 -1.03 14.00
CA LYS A 313 -3.90 -0.82 13.98
C LYS A 313 -4.68 -1.70 14.95
N ASN A 314 -4.17 -2.89 15.29
CA ASN A 314 -4.79 -3.78 16.26
C ASN A 314 -4.59 -3.32 17.72
N HIS A 315 -3.56 -2.55 18.00
CA HIS A 315 -3.31 -2.01 19.35
C HIS A 315 -4.20 -0.82 19.67
N LEU A 316 -4.86 -0.24 18.67
CA LEU A 316 -5.85 0.81 18.89
C LEU A 316 -6.85 0.38 19.96
N TYR A 317 -7.40 -0.85 19.91
CA TYR A 317 -8.40 -1.34 20.87
C TYR A 317 -7.99 -1.17 22.34
N GLY A 318 -6.69 -1.08 22.64
CA GLY A 318 -6.12 -0.91 23.98
C GLY A 318 -6.01 0.53 24.49
N ILE A 319 -6.30 1.55 23.68
CA ILE A 319 -5.97 2.97 23.98
C ILE A 319 -7.20 3.72 24.52
N ASN A 320 -7.02 4.44 25.63
CA ASN A 320 -7.98 5.44 26.10
C ASN A 320 -7.86 6.72 25.24
N LEU A 321 -8.93 7.07 24.52
CA LEU A 321 -8.92 8.08 23.47
C LEU A 321 -9.04 9.53 23.97
N GLN A 322 -9.10 9.75 25.28
CA GLN A 322 -9.20 11.10 25.82
C GLN A 322 -7.92 11.88 25.48
N ASN A 323 -8.08 12.97 24.72
CA ASN A 323 -7.03 13.93 24.29
C ASN A 323 -6.12 13.52 23.12
N CYS A 324 -6.48 12.50 22.33
CA CYS A 324 -5.75 12.15 21.10
C CYS A 324 -6.65 12.30 19.88
N ASP A 325 -6.08 12.83 18.79
CA ASP A 325 -6.70 12.72 17.46
C ASP A 325 -6.19 11.41 16.83
N ILE A 326 -7.00 10.71 16.02
CA ILE A 326 -6.64 9.41 15.43
C ILE A 326 -6.87 9.46 13.93
N ILE A 327 -5.89 8.95 13.18
CA ILE A 327 -5.98 8.65 11.75
C ILE A 327 -5.69 7.16 11.59
N THR A 328 -6.50 6.47 10.80
CA THR A 328 -6.26 5.06 10.47
C THR A 328 -5.82 4.99 9.01
N ILE A 329 -4.75 4.25 8.71
CA ILE A 329 -4.27 4.03 7.35
C ILE A 329 -4.61 2.60 6.93
N GLY A 330 -5.24 2.47 5.76
CA GLY A 330 -5.78 1.22 5.24
C GLY A 330 -7.25 1.02 5.60
N ASP A 331 -7.62 -0.22 5.96
CA ASP A 331 -9.03 -0.58 6.22
C ASP A 331 -9.61 0.18 7.41
N GLU A 332 -10.85 0.67 7.27
CA GLU A 332 -11.58 1.32 8.37
C GLU A 332 -11.74 0.38 9.57
N ILE A 333 -11.31 0.83 10.75
CA ILE A 333 -11.64 0.17 12.01
C ILE A 333 -12.97 0.75 12.50
N LYS A 334 -14.09 0.08 12.20
CA LYS A 334 -15.36 0.38 12.87
C LYS A 334 -15.26 -0.04 14.34
N ARG A 335 -15.16 0.93 15.25
CA ARG A 335 -15.36 0.70 16.67
C ARG A 335 -16.79 1.03 17.07
N PRO A 336 -17.54 0.11 17.67
CA PRO A 336 -18.65 0.52 18.52
C PRO A 336 -18.06 1.17 19.78
N ILE A 337 -18.14 2.50 19.89
CA ILE A 337 -17.85 3.17 21.17
C ILE A 337 -19.08 2.98 22.06
N LYS A 338 -19.00 2.06 23.02
CA LYS A 338 -19.91 2.08 24.17
C LYS A 338 -19.20 2.81 25.32
N THR A 339 -19.75 3.94 25.76
CA THR A 339 -19.28 4.63 26.97
C THR A 339 -19.98 4.04 28.18
N HIS A 340 -19.25 3.86 29.28
CA HIS A 340 -19.79 3.33 30.52
C HIS A 340 -20.23 4.49 31.42
N ASN A 341 -21.53 4.78 31.48
CA ASN A 341 -22.10 5.60 32.53
C ASN A 341 -22.91 4.68 33.47
N ASP A 342 -22.58 4.70 34.76
CA ASP A 342 -23.39 4.12 35.85
C ASP A 342 -23.80 2.64 35.72
N GLY A 343 -22.88 1.78 35.24
CA GLY A 343 -23.12 0.32 35.21
C GLY A 343 -24.02 -0.15 34.08
N GLN A 344 -24.47 0.76 33.20
CA GLN A 344 -25.20 0.42 31.98
C GLN A 344 -24.43 0.95 30.76
N TRP A 345 -24.23 0.07 29.77
CA TRP A 345 -23.61 0.44 28.51
C TRP A 345 -24.68 1.06 27.61
N THR A 346 -24.64 2.37 27.42
CA THR A 346 -25.49 3.06 26.44
C THR A 346 -24.76 3.19 25.11
N ASP A 347 -25.41 2.84 24.00
CA ASP A 347 -24.93 3.17 22.66
C ASP A 347 -24.98 4.69 22.50
N ASN A 348 -23.82 5.35 22.55
CA ASN A 348 -23.73 6.76 22.19
C ASN A 348 -23.76 6.86 20.66
N THR A 349 -24.95 6.95 20.10
CA THR A 349 -25.19 7.24 18.68
C THR A 349 -24.79 8.67 18.26
N GLY A 350 -24.17 9.46 19.15
CA GLY A 350 -23.94 10.90 18.94
C GLY A 350 -22.59 11.29 18.35
N HIS A 351 -21.54 10.49 18.51
CA HIS A 351 -20.21 10.79 17.98
C HIS A 351 -19.50 9.48 17.60
N GLU A 352 -19.69 9.03 16.36
CA GLU A 352 -18.74 8.07 15.77
C GLU A 352 -17.36 8.76 15.74
N PRO A 353 -16.29 8.12 16.23
CA PRO A 353 -14.94 8.61 15.99
C PRO A 353 -14.75 8.63 14.47
N TYR A 354 -14.57 9.81 13.89
CA TYR A 354 -14.17 9.94 12.50
C TYR A 354 -12.79 9.29 12.34
N PHE A 355 -12.78 8.06 11.85
CA PHE A 355 -11.55 7.44 11.38
C PHE A 355 -11.38 7.90 9.94
N ASP A 356 -10.53 8.89 9.75
CA ASP A 356 -10.09 9.21 8.40
C ASP A 356 -9.23 8.06 7.91
N SER A 357 -9.78 7.23 7.03
CA SER A 357 -9.03 6.23 6.29
C SER A 357 -8.19 6.96 5.25
N VAL A 358 -6.90 7.16 5.53
CA VAL A 358 -5.98 7.67 4.53
C VAL A 358 -5.31 6.48 3.89
N PHE A 359 -5.55 6.26 2.60
CA PHE A 359 -4.60 5.48 1.81
C PHE A 359 -3.52 6.46 1.35
N LEU A 360 -2.25 6.19 1.66
CA LEU A 360 -1.14 6.98 1.08
C LEU A 360 -0.99 6.75 -0.45
N ASP A 361 -1.98 6.12 -1.09
CA ASP A 361 -2.09 5.93 -2.53
C ASP A 361 -2.84 7.10 -3.20
N SER A 362 -2.43 8.33 -2.91
CA SER A 362 -2.84 9.54 -3.65
C SER A 362 -1.58 10.28 -4.11
N TYR A 363 -0.92 9.85 -5.18
CA TYR A 363 -1.12 10.42 -6.51
C TYR A 363 -2.41 9.99 -7.23
N ILE A 364 -3.52 10.68 -6.99
CA ILE A 364 -4.65 10.59 -7.93
C ILE A 364 -4.26 11.38 -9.17
N LEU A 365 -4.16 10.71 -10.31
CA LEU A 365 -4.97 11.11 -11.45
C LEU A 365 -5.96 9.98 -11.71
N SER A 366 -7.21 10.32 -11.47
CA SER A 366 -8.39 9.68 -12.00
C SER A 366 -8.26 9.63 -13.52
N ASP A 367 -8.20 8.45 -14.10
CA ASP A 367 -9.34 7.95 -14.86
C ASP A 367 -9.03 6.60 -15.48
N ALA A 368 -9.86 5.63 -15.12
CA ALA A 368 -10.15 4.50 -15.98
C ALA A 368 -10.86 5.06 -17.23
N ASN A 369 -10.07 5.45 -18.24
CA ASN A 369 -10.38 5.62 -19.67
C ASN A 369 -9.60 6.80 -20.29
N TYR A 370 -8.26 6.77 -20.31
CA TYR A 370 -7.54 7.57 -21.32
C TYR A 370 -6.45 6.76 -22.01
N LYS A 371 -6.65 6.63 -23.33
CA LYS A 371 -5.73 6.05 -24.30
C LYS A 371 -4.38 6.75 -24.22
N MET A 372 -3.34 5.95 -24.40
CA MET A 372 -1.99 6.26 -24.87
C MET A 372 -1.78 7.72 -25.32
N CYS A 373 -0.72 8.36 -24.82
CA CYS A 373 -0.12 9.54 -25.43
C CYS A 373 0.11 9.26 -26.92
N HIS A 374 -0.71 9.85 -27.79
CA HIS A 374 -0.44 9.89 -29.22
C HIS A 374 0.30 11.17 -29.55
N ASN A 375 1.29 11.03 -30.45
CA ASN A 375 1.81 12.01 -31.39
C ASN A 375 0.95 13.29 -31.42
N THR A 376 1.42 14.34 -30.75
CA THR A 376 0.69 15.61 -30.65
C THR A 376 1.19 16.56 -31.74
N TRP A 377 0.25 17.13 -32.49
CA TRP A 377 0.54 18.06 -33.57
C TRP A 377 0.60 19.48 -33.02
N TYR A 378 1.72 20.16 -33.23
CA TYR A 378 1.90 21.56 -32.84
C TYR A 378 1.97 22.43 -34.09
N SER A 379 1.19 23.51 -34.13
CA SER A 379 1.34 24.54 -35.15
C SER A 379 2.38 25.55 -34.69
N VAL A 380 3.51 25.62 -35.38
CA VAL A 380 4.60 26.54 -35.07
C VAL A 380 4.71 27.56 -36.19
N ASN A 381 4.77 28.83 -35.80
CA ASN A 381 4.91 29.93 -36.74
C ASN A 381 6.41 30.17 -36.97
N VAL A 382 6.90 29.83 -38.16
CA VAL A 382 8.30 30.04 -38.55
C VAL A 382 8.30 31.04 -39.70
N ASP A 383 8.95 32.18 -39.50
CA ASP A 383 9.18 33.22 -40.52
C ASP A 383 7.97 33.48 -41.44
N CYS A 384 6.83 33.79 -40.81
CA CYS A 384 5.57 34.19 -41.46
C CYS A 384 4.71 33.06 -42.05
N ASN A 385 5.07 31.77 -41.87
CA ASN A 385 4.23 30.63 -42.26
C ASN A 385 3.94 29.71 -41.07
N ASN A 386 2.66 29.38 -40.87
CA ASN A 386 2.24 28.34 -39.92
C ASN A 386 2.61 26.97 -40.47
N THR A 387 3.51 26.25 -39.79
CA THR A 387 3.89 24.88 -40.12
C THR A 387 3.46 23.94 -38.99
N THR A 388 2.89 22.78 -39.33
CA THR A 388 2.55 21.75 -38.36
C THR A 388 3.72 20.77 -38.17
N ILE A 389 4.10 20.58 -36.91
CA ILE A 389 5.17 19.68 -36.48
C ILE A 389 4.55 18.54 -35.69
N LEU A 390 4.94 17.31 -35.99
CA LEU A 390 4.58 16.15 -35.19
C LEU A 390 5.66 15.91 -34.14
N LEU A 391 5.28 16.02 -32.87
CA LEU A 391 6.16 15.68 -31.76
C LEU A 391 5.94 14.22 -31.35
N ASN A 392 6.99 13.41 -31.55
CA ASN A 392 7.05 12.02 -31.09
C ASN A 392 8.04 11.93 -29.92
N ASP A 393 7.59 11.51 -28.73
CA ASP A 393 8.43 11.21 -27.55
C ASP A 393 9.61 12.17 -27.32
N SER A 394 9.31 13.47 -27.21
CA SER A 394 10.24 14.52 -27.62
C SER A 394 10.79 15.43 -26.53
N LEU A 395 10.60 15.11 -25.26
CA LEU A 395 11.28 15.82 -24.17
C LEU A 395 12.63 15.14 -23.90
N LYS A 396 13.61 15.45 -24.77
CA LYS A 396 14.96 14.86 -24.68
C LYS A 396 16.00 15.75 -24.01
N ASP A 397 15.86 17.08 -24.05
CA ASP A 397 16.88 17.98 -23.51
C ASP A 397 16.30 19.30 -22.96
N ILE A 398 16.78 19.73 -21.80
CA ILE A 398 16.39 20.98 -21.12
C ILE A 398 17.67 21.65 -20.63
N ASN A 399 17.93 22.88 -21.08
CA ASN A 399 19.10 23.66 -20.66
C ASN A 399 18.65 24.98 -20.01
N GLU A 400 18.99 25.14 -18.73
CA GLU A 400 18.91 26.32 -17.86
C GLU A 400 17.60 27.11 -17.85
N ASN A 401 17.14 27.64 -19.00
CA ASN A 401 15.88 28.38 -19.16
C ASN A 401 15.09 28.02 -20.44
N LYS A 402 15.47 26.94 -21.16
CA LYS A 402 14.88 26.57 -22.45
C LYS A 402 14.49 25.08 -22.47
N ILE A 403 13.31 24.79 -22.99
CA ILE A 403 12.85 23.43 -23.30
C ILE A 403 13.06 23.21 -24.79
N PHE A 404 13.84 22.19 -25.16
CA PHE A 404 14.03 21.81 -26.56
C PHE A 404 13.08 20.67 -26.91
N LEU A 405 12.15 20.93 -27.82
CA LEU A 405 11.25 19.93 -28.37
C LEU A 405 11.81 19.44 -29.71
N TYR A 406 11.99 18.12 -29.84
CA TYR A 406 12.45 17.50 -31.08
C TYR A 406 11.28 16.89 -31.84
N GLY A 407 11.07 17.28 -33.10
CA GLY A 407 9.95 16.79 -33.91
C GLY A 407 10.33 16.57 -35.37
N GLN A 408 9.43 15.94 -36.12
CA GLN A 408 9.53 15.85 -37.58
C GLN A 408 8.57 16.84 -38.24
N ILE A 409 9.08 17.60 -39.20
CA ILE A 409 8.28 18.50 -40.06
C ILE A 409 7.75 17.67 -41.22
N ASN A 410 6.44 17.62 -41.41
CA ASN A 410 5.86 16.76 -42.45
C ASN A 410 5.90 17.33 -43.87
N ASN A 411 6.30 18.61 -44.05
CA ASN A 411 6.28 19.32 -45.33
C ASN A 411 7.65 19.88 -45.78
N THR A 412 8.74 19.18 -45.47
CA THR A 412 10.03 19.46 -46.12
C THR A 412 10.37 18.33 -47.08
N ASP A 413 11.03 18.66 -48.18
CA ASP A 413 11.50 17.66 -49.13
C ASP A 413 12.28 16.56 -48.39
N LYS A 414 12.05 15.30 -48.77
CA LYS A 414 12.42 14.06 -48.04
C LYS A 414 13.92 13.88 -47.68
N TYR A 415 14.75 14.90 -47.86
CA TYR A 415 16.20 14.86 -47.70
C TYR A 415 16.77 15.93 -46.76
N SER A 416 15.95 16.80 -46.16
CA SER A 416 16.44 17.79 -45.19
C SER A 416 16.07 17.39 -43.75
N HIS A 417 17.01 16.76 -43.04
CA HIS A 417 16.93 16.62 -41.57
C HIS A 417 17.19 17.99 -40.94
N THR A 418 16.17 18.84 -40.96
CA THR A 418 16.27 20.18 -40.40
C THR A 418 15.86 20.11 -38.94
N ASN A 419 16.85 20.10 -38.03
CA ASN A 419 16.58 20.28 -36.60
C ASN A 419 16.08 21.70 -36.38
N ILE A 420 14.78 21.87 -36.12
CA ILE A 420 14.26 23.17 -35.71
C ILE A 420 14.46 23.30 -34.20
N ASN A 421 15.24 24.28 -33.79
CA ASN A 421 15.24 24.76 -32.42
C ASN A 421 14.17 25.85 -32.28
N ILE A 422 13.08 25.53 -31.59
CA ILE A 422 12.01 26.50 -31.30
C ILE A 422 12.17 26.92 -29.85
N GLU A 423 12.34 28.23 -29.65
CA GLU A 423 12.34 28.82 -28.32
C GLU A 423 10.90 29.10 -27.88
N ILE A 424 10.46 28.40 -26.85
CA ILE A 424 9.10 28.52 -26.31
C ILE A 424 9.16 29.32 -25.01
N ASN A 425 8.66 30.54 -25.04
CA ASN A 425 8.60 31.43 -23.87
C ASN A 425 7.34 31.23 -23.00
N THR A 426 6.35 30.52 -23.54
CA THR A 426 5.06 30.20 -22.91
C THR A 426 4.78 28.72 -23.09
N ILE A 427 4.73 27.98 -21.98
CA ILE A 427 4.56 26.53 -22.02
C ILE A 427 3.07 26.21 -22.12
N ASP A 428 2.71 25.34 -23.06
CA ASP A 428 1.38 24.77 -23.17
C ASP A 428 1.02 24.00 -21.87
N ILE A 429 -0.22 24.13 -21.41
CA ILE A 429 -0.74 23.43 -20.24
C ILE A 429 -0.51 21.91 -20.32
N ASP A 430 -0.50 21.33 -21.53
CA ASP A 430 -0.26 19.91 -21.75
C ASP A 430 1.17 19.48 -21.39
N ILE A 431 2.17 20.33 -21.67
CA ILE A 431 3.57 20.06 -21.29
C ILE A 431 3.74 20.19 -19.77
N VAL A 432 3.08 21.17 -19.15
CA VAL A 432 3.08 21.30 -17.69
C VAL A 432 2.42 20.09 -17.06
N ASN A 433 1.26 19.66 -17.54
CA ASN A 433 0.58 18.46 -17.08
C ASN A 433 1.47 17.22 -17.23
N TYR A 434 2.16 17.07 -18.35
CA TYR A 434 3.12 15.98 -18.54
C TYR A 434 4.24 16.00 -17.49
N LEU A 435 4.87 17.16 -17.25
CA LEU A 435 5.93 17.30 -16.26
C LEU A 435 5.41 17.02 -14.84
N LEU A 436 4.23 17.53 -14.48
CA LEU A 436 3.58 17.26 -13.19
C LEU A 436 3.26 15.78 -12.99
N GLN A 437 2.99 15.04 -14.07
CA GLN A 437 2.69 13.61 -14.04
C GLN A 437 3.92 12.71 -13.98
N LYS A 438 5.03 13.13 -14.58
CA LYS A 438 6.19 12.25 -14.80
C LYS A 438 7.41 12.58 -13.94
N GLU A 439 7.47 13.77 -13.38
CA GLU A 439 8.71 14.29 -12.81
C GLU A 439 8.48 14.85 -11.40
N GLN A 440 9.49 14.70 -10.53
CA GLN A 440 9.42 15.29 -9.20
C GLN A 440 9.53 16.81 -9.29
N TYR A 441 8.70 17.52 -8.53
CA TYR A 441 8.70 18.98 -8.49
C TYR A 441 8.41 19.53 -7.08
N PHE A 442 8.72 20.80 -6.87
CA PHE A 442 8.37 21.57 -5.69
C PHE A 442 7.42 22.70 -6.08
N TYR A 443 6.32 22.89 -5.35
CA TYR A 443 5.42 24.02 -5.59
C TYR A 443 5.54 25.07 -4.48
N HIS A 444 5.72 26.34 -4.85
CA HIS A 444 5.76 27.47 -3.91
C HIS A 444 5.35 28.76 -4.62
N GLU A 445 4.42 29.54 -4.04
CA GLU A 445 4.01 30.86 -4.55
C GLU A 445 3.69 30.85 -6.06
N GLN A 446 2.83 29.93 -6.51
CA GLN A 446 2.46 29.73 -7.93
C GLN A 446 3.60 29.25 -8.84
N GLN A 447 4.74 28.83 -8.28
CA GLN A 447 5.89 28.33 -9.04
C GLN A 447 6.09 26.84 -8.84
N TYR A 448 6.28 26.10 -9.93
CA TYR A 448 6.68 24.70 -9.97
C TYR A 448 8.16 24.59 -10.29
N PHE A 449 8.97 24.09 -9.35
CA PHE A 449 10.41 23.85 -9.54
C PHE A 449 10.69 22.37 -9.78
N PHE A 450 11.24 22.02 -10.94
CA PHE A 450 11.59 20.65 -11.29
C PHE A 450 13.11 20.45 -11.12
N PRO A 451 13.60 19.91 -9.98
CA PRO A 451 15.03 19.87 -9.65
C PRO A 451 15.90 19.10 -10.63
N LYS A 452 15.37 18.03 -11.23
CA LYS A 452 16.08 17.22 -12.24
C LYS A 452 16.50 18.05 -13.44
N PHE A 453 15.61 18.94 -13.88
CA PHE A 453 15.84 19.81 -15.04
C PHE A 453 16.33 21.21 -14.67
N ARG A 454 16.31 21.54 -13.38
CA ARG A 454 16.57 22.90 -12.88
C ARG A 454 15.73 23.92 -13.67
N ILE A 455 14.41 23.76 -13.64
CA ILE A 455 13.48 24.74 -14.23
C ILE A 455 12.43 25.15 -13.21
N LYS A 456 12.04 26.43 -13.24
CA LYS A 456 10.89 26.98 -12.51
C LYS A 456 9.81 27.39 -13.50
N ILE A 457 8.57 26.97 -13.26
CA ILE A 457 7.40 27.32 -14.07
C ILE A 457 6.45 28.13 -13.19
N LEU A 458 6.21 29.39 -13.52
CA LEU A 458 5.23 30.25 -12.87
C LEU A 458 3.86 30.08 -13.54
N GLN A 459 2.84 29.78 -12.75
CA GLN A 459 1.44 29.91 -13.15
C GLN A 459 1.02 31.37 -13.01
N THR A 460 0.56 32.00 -14.09
CA THR A 460 0.07 33.39 -14.07
C THR A 460 -1.37 33.45 -13.57
N GLU A 461 -1.84 34.66 -13.21
CA GLU A 461 -3.22 34.88 -12.76
C GLU A 461 -4.26 34.51 -13.81
N ASP A 462 -3.90 34.59 -15.10
CA ASP A 462 -4.76 34.22 -16.23
C ASP A 462 -4.82 32.69 -16.47
N GLY A 463 -4.10 31.89 -15.67
CA GLY A 463 -4.06 30.43 -15.79
C GLY A 463 -3.00 29.89 -16.76
N ASP A 464 -2.22 30.76 -17.40
CA ASP A 464 -1.10 30.39 -18.27
C ASP A 464 0.15 30.01 -17.48
N TYR A 465 1.12 29.37 -18.14
CA TYR A 465 2.38 28.95 -17.53
C TYR A 465 3.60 29.56 -18.25
N LYS A 466 4.51 30.14 -17.47
CA LYS A 466 5.75 30.77 -17.96
C LYS A 466 6.97 30.16 -17.28
N ILE A 467 8.00 29.85 -18.06
CA ILE A 467 9.31 29.51 -17.46
C ILE A 467 9.89 30.78 -16.85
N ILE A 468 10.25 30.73 -15.59
CA ILE A 468 10.98 31.80 -14.92
C ILE A 468 12.41 31.35 -14.65
N LYS A 469 13.32 32.31 -14.78
CA LYS A 469 14.77 32.11 -14.72
C LYS A 469 15.16 31.36 -13.44
N CYS A 470 15.98 30.32 -13.55
CA CYS A 470 16.39 29.53 -12.39
C CYS A 470 17.23 30.32 -11.37
#